data_AF-A0A3M2BF19-F1
#
_entry.id   AF-A0A3M2BF19-F1
#
_cell.length_a   1.000
_cell.length_b   1.000
_cell.length_c   1.000
_cell.angle_alpha   90.00
_cell.angle_beta   90.00
_cell.angle_gamma   90.00
#
_symmetry.space_group_name_H-M   'P 1'
#
loop_
_entity.id
_entity.type
_entity.pdbx_description
1 polymer ?
#
loop_
_entity_poly.entity_id
_entity_poly.type
_entity_poly.pdbx_seq_one_letter_code
_entity_poly.pdbx_strand_id
1 'polypeptide(L)' 'MGEHPKQGFCLFLHPHFETRPDTWAALIAYHIPSINYGEIVTHEEAEFFGATLLGMDVETYYQTVCALADSMPAG' A
#
# COMPACT_ATOMS: atom_id res chain seq x y z
N MET A 1 15.07 5.42 13.29
CA MET A 1 13.80 4.90 12.75
C MET A 1 13.60 3.53 13.36
N GLY A 2 12.45 3.30 13.96
CA GLY A 2 12.35 2.46 15.15
C GLY A 2 12.17 0.96 14.95
N GLU A 3 12.77 0.17 15.85
CA GLU A 3 12.55 -1.29 16.02
C GLU A 3 11.17 -1.61 16.65
N HIS A 4 10.40 -0.60 17.09
CA HIS A 4 9.12 -0.76 17.79
C HIS A 4 7.98 0.02 17.10
N PRO A 5 6.79 -0.58 16.88
CA PRO A 5 5.64 0.05 16.20
C PRO A 5 5.18 1.42 16.74
N LYS A 6 5.44 1.71 18.03
CA LYS A 6 5.10 2.99 18.68
C LYS A 6 6.01 4.15 18.25
N GLN A 7 7.12 3.86 17.58
CA GLN A 7 8.05 4.87 17.06
C GLN A 7 7.64 5.37 15.67
N GLY A 8 6.53 4.85 15.13
CA GLY A 8 6.05 5.15 13.80
C GLY A 8 6.88 4.47 12.71
N PHE A 9 6.22 4.14 11.61
CA PHE A 9 6.89 3.62 10.42
C PHE A 9 6.97 4.73 9.37
N CYS A 10 8.13 4.86 8.73
CA CYS A 10 8.31 5.75 7.60
C CYS A 10 8.17 4.92 6.33
N LEU A 11 7.12 5.17 5.55
CA LEU A 11 6.96 4.60 4.23
C LEU A 11 7.62 5.52 3.20
N PHE A 12 8.46 4.95 2.35
CA PHE A 12 9.06 5.64 1.23
C PHE A 12 8.33 5.24 -0.05
N LEU A 13 7.72 6.23 -0.70
CA LEU A 13 7.12 6.03 -2.01
C LEU A 13 8.17 6.24 -3.10
N HIS A 14 8.08 5.47 -4.18
CA HIS A 14 8.98 5.64 -5.32
C HIS A 14 8.81 7.04 -5.94
N PRO A 15 9.90 7.74 -6.34
CA PRO A 15 9.83 9.10 -6.89
C PRO A 15 8.89 9.27 -8.08
N HIS A 16 8.66 8.18 -8.83
CA HIS A 16 7.66 8.14 -9.91
C HIS A 16 6.26 8.64 -9.47
N PHE A 17 5.89 8.45 -8.20
CA PHE A 17 4.59 8.85 -7.66
C PHE A 17 4.61 10.22 -6.96
N GLU A 18 5.76 10.90 -6.88
CA GLU A 18 5.88 12.17 -6.14
C GLU A 18 4.89 13.24 -6.61
N THR A 19 4.58 13.26 -7.91
CA THR A 19 3.64 14.21 -8.51
C THR A 19 2.18 13.74 -8.55
N ARG A 20 1.90 12.56 -7.97
CA ARG A 20 0.59 11.88 -8.01
C ARG A 20 0.08 11.55 -6.60
N PRO A 21 -0.20 12.56 -5.75
CA PRO A 21 -0.57 12.35 -4.35
C PRO A 21 -1.88 11.58 -4.15
N ASP A 22 -2.75 11.58 -5.17
CA ASP A 22 -3.98 10.79 -5.24
C ASP A 22 -3.73 9.28 -5.19
N THR A 23 -2.56 8.80 -5.63
CA THR A 23 -2.22 7.37 -5.62
C THR A 23 -1.61 6.89 -4.32
N TRP A 24 -1.14 7.81 -3.47
CA TRP A 24 -0.37 7.49 -2.28
C TRP A 24 -1.17 6.66 -1.29
N ALA A 25 -2.45 6.99 -1.11
CA ALA A 25 -3.32 6.30 -0.16
C ALA A 25 -3.45 4.81 -0.52
N ALA A 26 -3.62 4.48 -1.81
CA ALA A 26 -3.69 3.09 -2.28
C ALA A 26 -2.36 2.36 -2.08
N LEU A 27 -1.23 2.99 -2.43
CA LEU A 27 0.09 2.38 -2.24
C LEU A 27 0.41 2.14 -0.76
N ILE A 28 0.13 3.11 0.10
CA ILE A 28 0.37 3.01 1.54
C ILE A 28 -0.53 1.95 2.16
N ALA A 29 -1.83 1.96 1.82
CA ALA A 29 -2.81 1.07 2.43
C ALA A 29 -2.47 -0.42 2.22
N TYR A 30 -1.90 -0.76 1.07
CA TYR A 30 -1.47 -2.14 0.77
C TYR A 30 -0.40 -2.65 1.74
N HIS A 31 0.48 -1.77 2.24
CA HIS A 31 1.59 -2.16 3.12
C HIS A 31 1.25 -2.11 4.62
N ILE A 32 0.19 -1.40 5.02
CA ILE A 32 -0.17 -1.24 6.44
C ILE A 32 -0.37 -2.60 7.14
N PRO A 33 -1.07 -3.60 6.55
CA PRO A 33 -1.23 -4.89 7.19
C PRO A 33 0.11 -5.57 7.50
N SER A 34 1.01 -5.67 6.53
CA SER A 34 2.33 -6.29 6.74
C SER A 34 3.16 -5.56 7.80
N ILE A 35 3.04 -4.23 7.88
CA ILE A 35 3.71 -3.43 8.91
C ILE A 35 3.18 -3.74 10.31
N ASN A 36 1.87 -3.92 10.45
CA ASN A 36 1.23 -4.11 11.75
C ASN A 36 1.26 -5.55 12.24
N TYR A 37 1.21 -6.52 11.32
CA TYR A 37 1.01 -7.93 11.64
C TYR A 37 2.16 -8.84 11.17
N GLY A 38 3.08 -8.34 10.34
CA GLY A 38 4.25 -9.07 9.87
C GLY A 38 3.94 -10.07 8.75
N GLU A 39 4.75 -11.12 8.66
CA GLU A 39 4.76 -12.09 7.55
C GLU A 39 3.52 -13.00 7.47
N ILE A 40 2.63 -12.98 8.47
CA ILE A 40 1.37 -13.74 8.43
C ILE A 40 0.35 -13.14 7.46
N VAL A 41 0.57 -11.91 7.01
CA VAL A 41 -0.29 -11.20 6.07
C VAL A 41 -0.07 -11.73 4.66
N THR A 42 -1.14 -12.20 4.04
CA THR A 42 -1.17 -12.56 2.63
C THR A 42 -1.61 -11.34 1.79
N HIS A 43 -1.56 -11.49 0.46
CA HIS A 43 -2.05 -10.46 -0.44
C HIS A 43 -3.56 -10.22 -0.27
N GLU A 44 -4.34 -11.25 0.08
CA GLU A 44 -5.79 -11.12 0.28
C GLU A 44 -6.12 -10.19 1.46
N GLU A 45 -5.40 -10.30 2.60
CA GLU A 45 -5.61 -9.37 3.71
C GLU A 45 -5.14 -7.95 3.37
N ALA A 46 -4.08 -7.81 2.57
CA ALA A 46 -3.60 -6.51 2.11
C ALA A 46 -4.62 -5.80 1.21
N GLU A 47 -5.18 -6.53 0.24
CA GLU A 47 -6.22 -6.06 -0.68
C GLU A 47 -7.50 -5.71 0.07
N PHE A 48 -7.98 -6.61 0.93
CA PHE A 48 -9.19 -6.40 1.71
C PHE A 48 -9.08 -5.20 2.65
N PHE A 49 -7.94 -5.07 3.34
CA PHE A 49 -7.68 -3.94 4.23
C PHE A 49 -7.68 -2.62 3.47
N GLY A 50 -6.96 -2.55 2.35
CA GLY A 50 -6.85 -1.33 1.56
C GLY A 50 -8.17 -0.90 0.93
N ALA A 51 -8.93 -1.85 0.38
CA ALA A 51 -10.27 -1.61 -0.13
C ALA A 51 -11.20 -1.06 0.96
N THR A 52 -11.20 -1.69 2.14
CA THR A 52 -12.00 -1.26 3.28
C THR A 52 -11.60 0.15 3.74
N LEU A 53 -10.31 0.44 3.82
CA LEU A 53 -9.79 1.74 4.27
C LEU A 53 -10.18 2.88 3.32
N LEU A 54 -10.20 2.61 2.01
CA LEU A 54 -10.54 3.60 0.99
C LEU A 54 -12.03 3.63 0.60
N GLY A 55 -12.85 2.77 1.19
CA GLY A 55 -14.27 2.67 0.86
C GLY A 55 -14.53 2.17 -0.55
N MET A 56 -13.68 1.25 -1.04
CA MET A 56 -13.73 0.66 -2.37
C MET A 56 -14.13 -0.82 -2.31
N ASP A 57 -14.59 -1.34 -3.45
CA ASP A 57 -14.67 -2.78 -3.67
C ASP A 57 -13.26 -3.39 -3.78
N VAL A 58 -13.10 -4.63 -3.32
CA VAL A 58 -11.79 -5.32 -3.26
C VAL A 58 -11.18 -5.49 -4.65
N GLU A 59 -11.98 -5.88 -5.65
CA GLU A 59 -11.49 -6.03 -7.03
C GLU A 59 -11.06 -4.67 -7.60
N THR A 60 -11.82 -3.61 -7.31
CA THR A 60 -11.47 -2.25 -7.75
C THR A 60 -10.14 -1.79 -7.15
N TYR A 61 -9.94 -2.08 -5.86
CA TYR A 61 -8.69 -1.76 -5.18
C TYR A 61 -7.52 -2.57 -5.73
N TYR A 62 -7.69 -3.88 -5.91
CA TYR A 62 -6.69 -4.76 -6.52
C TYR A 62 -6.25 -4.24 -7.89
N GLN A 63 -7.19 -3.95 -8.79
CA GLN A 63 -6.89 -3.42 -10.13
C GLN A 63 -6.17 -2.06 -10.07
N THR A 64 -6.51 -1.21 -9.11
CA THR A 64 -5.84 0.06 -8.89
C THR A 64 -4.38 -0.16 -8.52
N VAL A 65 -4.09 -1.05 -7.56
CA VAL A 65 -2.72 -1.35 -7.12
C VAL A 65 -1.92 -1.99 -8.25
N CYS A 66 -2.48 -2.94 -9.01
CA CYS A 66 -1.84 -3.53 -10.18
C CYS A 66 -1.49 -2.49 -11.23
N ALA A 67 -2.44 -1.62 -11.60
CA ALA A 67 -2.20 -0.56 -12.58
C ALA A 67 -1.10 0.43 -12.13
N LEU A 68 -1.02 0.73 -10.82
CA LEU A 68 0.04 1.55 -10.27
C LEU A 68 1.39 0.83 -10.35
N ALA A 69 1.44 -0.45 -9.97
CA ALA A 69 2.65 -1.26 -10.06
C ALA A 69 3.17 -1.36 -11.50
N ASP A 70 2.27 -1.61 -12.46
CA ASP A 70 2.58 -1.70 -13.89
C ASP A 70 3.00 -0.36 -14.51
N SER A 71 2.60 0.78 -13.90
CA SER A 71 3.01 2.11 -14.37
C SER A 71 4.46 2.47 -14.03
N MET A 72 5.12 1.68 -13.17
CA MET A 72 6.50 1.92 -12.82
C MET A 72 7.41 1.68 -14.04
N PRO A 73 8.40 2.55 -14.29
CA PRO A 73 9.37 2.33 -15.35
C PRO A 73 10.19 1.06 -15.03
N ALA A 74 10.53 0.30 -16.08
CA ALA A 74 11.54 -0.75 -15.95
C ALA A 74 12.85 -0.10 -15.47
N GLY A 75 13.37 -0.60 -14.36
CA GLY A 75 14.61 -0.12 -13.74
C GLY A 75 15.85 -0.38 -14.59
#